data_AF-A0A1J4KYN6-F1
#
_entry.id   AF-A0A1J4KYN6-F1
#
_cell.length_a   1.000
_cell.length_b   1.000
_cell.length_c   1.000
_cell.angle_alpha   90.00
_cell.angle_beta   90.00
_cell.angle_gamma   90.00
#
_symmetry.space_group_name_H-M   'P 1'
#
loop_
_entity.id
_entity.type
_entity.pdbx_description
1 polymer ?
#
loop_
_entity_poly.entity_id
_entity_poly.type
_entity_poly.pdbx_seq_one_letter_code
_entity_poly.pdbx_strand_id
1 'polypeptide(L)'
;MIIFIYPLTFSWDQQEYDINEERNVEHESLNHRYASATQDLDTDWQSSKKRQLYNKPSSQLLNMRRMLQGMIKTKKFKDVEKLGEMIEAKEKEESALAAEKMQIDYSVADNRLRDLYETERIAIEGKFETKMNNLIRLRDTNLRPIIQRVENLKKAKEEAIINSKKVGCLEPTTKSRAITSSKQSSRQSSRQSSRVSPARVPAFLATPKLNVPAFSPKKRKSIATSNPASPMICRPQTRQSETRSSLSSRGYSYR
;
A
#
# COMPACT_ATOMS: atom_id res chain seq x y z
N MET A 1 35.07 -34.96 -14.05
CA MET A 1 35.18 -33.93 -12.99
C MET A 1 33.88 -33.11 -12.93
N ILE A 2 32.80 -33.68 -12.37
CA ILE A 2 31.44 -33.09 -12.39
C ILE A 2 30.83 -32.99 -10.98
N ILE A 3 31.24 -33.86 -10.05
CA ILE A 3 30.59 -34.15 -8.77
C ILE A 3 30.47 -32.92 -7.84
N PHE A 4 31.39 -31.95 -7.91
CA PHE A 4 31.43 -30.81 -6.98
C PHE A 4 30.56 -29.60 -7.36
N ILE A 5 29.86 -29.61 -8.49
CA ILE A 5 29.01 -28.47 -8.92
C ILE A 5 27.60 -28.57 -8.31
N TYR A 6 27.02 -29.76 -8.28
CA TYR A 6 25.66 -30.04 -7.78
C TYR A 6 25.35 -29.55 -6.35
N PRO A 7 26.20 -29.76 -5.32
CA PRO A 7 25.86 -29.31 -3.97
C PRO A 7 25.80 -27.78 -3.84
N LEU A 8 26.43 -27.03 -4.75
CA LEU A 8 26.43 -25.57 -4.71
C LEU A 8 25.16 -24.97 -5.31
N THR A 9 24.57 -25.56 -6.35
CA THR A 9 23.32 -25.06 -6.96
C THR A 9 22.13 -25.35 -6.07
N PHE A 10 22.03 -26.57 -5.54
CA PHE A 10 20.96 -27.00 -4.63
C PHE A 10 20.79 -26.07 -3.42
N SER A 11 21.90 -25.52 -2.88
CA SER A 11 21.86 -24.56 -1.77
C SER A 11 21.30 -23.18 -2.13
N TRP A 12 21.36 -22.75 -3.40
CA TRP A 12 20.75 -21.49 -3.84
C TRP A 12 19.26 -21.67 -4.14
N ASP A 13 18.92 -22.79 -4.79
CA ASP A 13 17.55 -23.11 -5.17
C ASP A 13 16.67 -23.31 -3.91
N GLN A 14 17.23 -23.91 -2.84
CA GLN A 14 16.58 -23.98 -1.52
C GLN A 14 16.40 -22.60 -0.88
N GLN A 15 17.39 -21.71 -0.93
CA GLN A 15 17.26 -20.35 -0.37
C GLN A 15 16.23 -19.50 -1.13
N GLU A 16 16.12 -19.69 -2.45
CA GLU A 16 15.05 -19.08 -3.25
C GLU A 16 13.67 -19.63 -2.86
N TYR A 17 13.54 -20.94 -2.61
CA TYR A 17 12.31 -21.54 -2.07
C TYR A 17 11.95 -20.96 -0.69
N ASP A 18 12.89 -20.94 0.26
CA ASP A 18 12.67 -20.46 1.63
C ASP A 18 12.21 -18.99 1.65
N ILE A 19 12.82 -18.14 0.80
CA ILE A 19 12.45 -16.71 0.64
C ILE A 19 11.05 -16.56 0.04
N ASN A 20 10.67 -17.41 -0.93
CA ASN A 20 9.33 -17.40 -1.51
C ASN A 20 8.26 -17.87 -0.51
N GLU A 21 8.56 -18.86 0.33
CA GLU A 21 7.60 -19.40 1.30
C GLU A 21 7.40 -18.47 2.49
N GLU A 22 8.47 -17.86 3.02
CA GLU A 22 8.36 -16.82 4.05
C GLU A 22 7.53 -15.62 3.54
N ARG A 23 7.65 -15.26 2.25
CA ARG A 23 6.78 -14.25 1.60
C ARG A 23 5.32 -14.69 1.56
N ASN A 24 5.06 -15.94 1.19
CA ASN A 24 3.70 -16.50 1.12
C ASN A 24 3.01 -16.42 2.50
N VAL A 25 3.69 -16.89 3.55
CA VAL A 25 3.20 -16.85 4.93
C VAL A 25 2.94 -15.42 5.42
N GLU A 26 3.78 -14.44 5.06
CA GLU A 26 3.53 -13.04 5.41
C GLU A 26 2.33 -12.43 4.66
N HIS A 27 2.10 -12.80 3.39
CA HIS A 27 0.89 -12.41 2.68
C HIS A 27 -0.38 -13.06 3.27
N GLU A 28 -0.35 -14.34 3.64
CA GLU A 28 -1.49 -14.99 4.30
C GLU A 28 -1.80 -14.38 5.67
N SER A 29 -0.76 -14.06 6.46
CA SER A 29 -0.90 -13.34 7.72
C SER A 29 -1.50 -11.94 7.54
N LEU A 30 -1.07 -11.19 6.52
CA LEU A 30 -1.68 -9.89 6.17
C LEU A 30 -3.15 -10.04 5.74
N ASN A 31 -3.46 -11.03 4.88
CA ASN A 31 -4.82 -11.32 4.44
C ASN A 31 -5.75 -11.65 5.63
N HIS A 32 -5.27 -12.47 6.57
CA HIS A 32 -6.02 -12.82 7.78
C HIS A 32 -6.25 -11.60 8.69
N ARG A 33 -5.22 -10.77 8.92
CA ARG A 33 -5.35 -9.52 9.70
C ARG A 33 -6.35 -8.56 9.07
N TYR A 34 -6.32 -8.39 7.74
CA TYR A 34 -7.27 -7.54 7.02
C TYR A 34 -8.71 -8.09 7.05
N ALA A 35 -8.88 -9.42 6.99
CA ALA A 35 -10.18 -10.07 7.14
C ALA A 35 -10.77 -9.88 8.55
N SER A 36 -9.96 -10.04 9.61
CA SER A 36 -10.40 -9.75 10.99
C SER A 36 -10.79 -8.27 11.13
N ALA A 37 -9.91 -7.34 10.76
CA ALA A 37 -10.19 -5.91 10.88
C ALA A 37 -11.41 -5.45 10.05
N THR A 38 -11.69 -6.13 8.93
CA THR A 38 -12.92 -5.99 8.15
C THR A 38 -14.16 -6.39 8.97
N GLN A 39 -14.12 -7.57 9.60
CA GLN A 39 -15.21 -8.07 10.44
C GLN A 39 -15.41 -7.22 11.70
N ASP A 40 -14.32 -6.75 12.31
CA ASP A 40 -14.34 -5.85 13.47
C ASP A 40 -14.98 -4.49 13.12
N LEU A 41 -14.67 -3.94 11.93
CA LEU A 41 -15.29 -2.71 11.42
C LEU A 41 -16.80 -2.87 11.22
N ASP A 42 -17.22 -3.97 10.58
CA ASP A 42 -18.64 -4.26 10.35
C ASP A 42 -19.39 -4.48 11.68
N THR A 43 -18.76 -5.14 12.65
CA THR A 43 -19.31 -5.41 13.99
C THR A 43 -19.46 -4.13 14.81
N ASP A 44 -18.46 -3.23 14.82
CA ASP A 44 -18.57 -1.92 15.47
C ASP A 44 -19.69 -1.09 14.82
N TRP A 45 -19.78 -1.05 13.47
CA TRP A 45 -20.81 -0.26 12.78
C TRP A 45 -22.24 -0.75 13.02
N GLN A 46 -22.44 -2.07 13.15
CA GLN A 46 -23.72 -2.65 13.57
C GLN A 46 -24.06 -2.36 15.05
N SER A 47 -23.09 -2.01 15.89
CA SER A 47 -23.30 -1.81 17.32
C SER A 47 -24.34 -0.72 17.63
N SER A 48 -25.05 -0.89 18.75
CA SER A 48 -25.95 0.16 19.28
C SER A 48 -25.19 1.45 19.60
N LYS A 49 -23.91 1.34 19.96
CA LYS A 49 -23.02 2.47 20.29
C LYS A 49 -22.72 3.34 19.07
N LYS A 50 -22.43 2.75 17.90
CA LYS A 50 -22.24 3.49 16.64
C LYS A 50 -23.52 4.15 16.18
N ARG A 51 -24.64 3.40 16.11
CA ARG A 51 -25.95 3.94 15.74
C ARG A 51 -26.31 5.18 16.58
N GLN A 52 -26.14 5.11 17.90
CA GLN A 52 -26.39 6.25 18.81
C GLN A 52 -25.56 7.52 18.55
N LEU A 53 -24.50 7.49 17.72
CA LEU A 53 -23.81 8.71 17.27
C LEU A 53 -24.61 9.47 16.19
N TYR A 54 -25.35 8.74 15.35
CA TYR A 54 -26.15 9.26 14.23
C TYR A 54 -27.60 9.54 14.60
N ASN A 55 -28.17 8.83 15.59
CA ASN A 55 -29.55 9.01 16.06
C ASN A 55 -29.81 10.31 16.87
N LYS A 56 -29.12 11.42 16.55
CA LYS A 56 -29.23 12.72 17.24
C LYS A 56 -30.15 13.67 16.45
N PRO A 57 -31.33 14.06 16.98
CA PRO A 57 -32.21 15.02 16.31
C PRO A 57 -31.60 16.43 16.27
N SER A 58 -31.96 17.22 15.27
CA SER A 58 -31.54 18.62 15.16
C SER A 58 -32.14 19.51 16.26
N SER A 59 -31.52 20.67 16.48
CA SER A 59 -32.07 21.72 17.34
C SER A 59 -33.42 22.24 16.83
N GLN A 60 -33.65 22.25 15.52
CA GLN A 60 -34.92 22.64 14.90
C GLN A 60 -36.02 21.64 15.26
N LEU A 61 -35.80 20.33 15.04
CA LEU A 61 -36.74 19.27 15.38
C LEU A 61 -37.05 19.25 16.89
N LEU A 62 -36.04 19.45 17.74
CA LEU A 62 -36.24 19.56 19.18
C LEU A 62 -37.08 20.79 19.58
N ASN A 63 -36.93 21.91 18.88
CA ASN A 63 -37.76 23.09 19.10
C ASN A 63 -39.21 22.89 18.59
N MET A 64 -39.41 22.24 17.45
CA MET A 64 -40.75 21.87 16.96
C MET A 64 -41.46 20.93 17.95
N ARG A 65 -40.78 19.89 18.44
CA ARG A 65 -41.29 18.98 19.50
C ARG A 65 -41.66 19.74 20.80
N ARG A 66 -40.88 20.74 21.21
CA ARG A 66 -41.21 21.63 22.35
C ARG A 66 -42.44 22.52 22.07
N MET A 67 -42.54 23.08 20.87
CA MET A 67 -43.69 23.89 20.45
C MET A 67 -44.98 23.06 20.46
N LEU A 68 -44.94 21.82 19.95
CA LEU A 68 -46.07 20.88 19.98
C LEU A 68 -46.56 20.63 21.42
N GLN A 69 -45.63 20.34 22.35
CA GLN A 69 -45.95 20.18 23.77
C GLN A 69 -46.57 21.45 24.39
N GLY A 70 -46.14 22.64 23.96
CA GLY A 70 -46.76 23.92 24.35
C GLY A 70 -48.19 24.06 23.80
N MET A 71 -48.39 23.81 22.51
CA MET A 71 -49.69 23.91 21.85
C MET A 71 -50.73 22.95 22.46
N ILE A 72 -50.34 21.71 22.76
CA ILE A 72 -51.16 20.71 23.47
C ILE A 72 -51.59 21.24 24.84
N LYS A 73 -50.67 21.78 25.66
CA LYS A 73 -50.99 22.39 26.96
C LYS A 73 -51.99 23.55 26.83
N THR A 74 -51.89 24.34 25.76
CA THR A 74 -52.83 25.43 25.44
C THR A 74 -54.10 25.00 24.72
N LYS A 75 -54.35 23.68 24.55
CA LYS A 75 -55.53 23.10 23.88
C LYS A 75 -55.75 23.55 22.42
N LYS A 76 -54.68 23.96 21.71
CA LYS A 76 -54.74 24.45 20.32
C LYS A 76 -54.75 23.30 19.29
N PHE A 77 -55.70 22.38 19.39
CA PHE A 77 -55.63 21.09 18.69
C PHE A 77 -55.52 21.19 17.15
N LYS A 78 -56.15 22.20 16.51
CA LYS A 78 -56.04 22.45 15.06
C LYS A 78 -54.63 22.85 14.59
N ASP A 79 -53.81 23.40 15.49
CA ASP A 79 -52.42 23.77 15.20
C ASP A 79 -51.46 22.61 15.55
N VAL A 80 -51.82 21.80 16.57
CA VAL A 80 -51.10 20.58 16.99
C VAL A 80 -51.04 19.55 15.86
N GLU A 81 -52.16 19.33 15.16
CA GLU A 81 -52.26 18.37 14.05
C GLU A 81 -51.25 18.69 12.93
N LYS A 82 -51.32 19.91 12.38
CA LYS A 82 -50.41 20.40 11.34
C LYS A 82 -48.94 20.41 11.78
N LEU A 83 -48.66 20.82 13.03
CA LEU A 83 -47.28 20.79 13.55
C LEU A 83 -46.80 19.35 13.74
N GLY A 84 -47.69 18.39 14.02
CA GLY A 84 -47.40 16.96 14.04
C GLY A 84 -46.94 16.44 12.67
N GLU A 85 -47.70 16.73 11.60
CA GLU A 85 -47.34 16.38 10.22
C GLU A 85 -45.96 16.96 9.83
N MET A 86 -45.70 18.24 10.17
CA MET A 86 -44.42 18.89 9.93
C MET A 86 -43.27 18.24 10.73
N ILE A 87 -43.53 17.77 11.95
CA ILE A 87 -42.55 17.03 12.76
C ILE A 87 -42.25 15.68 12.12
N GLU A 88 -43.26 14.89 11.75
CA GLU A 88 -43.05 13.58 11.12
C GLU A 88 -42.25 13.69 9.81
N ALA A 89 -42.60 14.67 8.95
CA ALA A 89 -41.86 14.96 7.73
C ALA A 89 -40.38 15.29 8.01
N LYS A 90 -40.10 16.11 9.04
CA LYS A 90 -38.73 16.48 9.43
C LYS A 90 -37.98 15.32 10.08
N GLU A 91 -38.64 14.48 10.87
CA GLU A 91 -38.04 13.27 11.46
C GLU A 91 -37.64 12.27 10.38
N LYS A 92 -38.44 12.12 9.33
CA LYS A 92 -38.14 11.27 8.17
C LYS A 92 -36.96 11.81 7.36
N GLU A 93 -36.92 13.12 7.10
CA GLU A 93 -35.80 13.80 6.42
C GLU A 93 -34.48 13.64 7.20
N GLU A 94 -34.47 13.98 8.49
CA GLU A 94 -33.28 13.86 9.34
C GLU A 94 -32.82 12.40 9.47
N SER A 95 -33.74 11.43 9.53
CA SER A 95 -33.41 9.99 9.60
C SER A 95 -32.75 9.49 8.31
N ALA A 96 -33.16 10.00 7.14
CA ALA A 96 -32.55 9.67 5.86
C ALA A 96 -31.12 10.26 5.77
N LEU A 97 -30.95 11.55 6.08
CA LEU A 97 -29.65 12.22 6.09
C LEU A 97 -28.67 11.60 7.11
N ALA A 98 -29.17 11.16 8.27
CA ALA A 98 -28.37 10.45 9.27
C ALA A 98 -27.91 9.06 8.77
N ALA A 99 -28.77 8.33 8.04
CA ALA A 99 -28.42 7.04 7.44
C ALA A 99 -27.41 7.19 6.29
N GLU A 100 -27.60 8.18 5.41
CA GLU A 100 -26.65 8.52 4.34
C GLU A 100 -25.28 8.86 4.92
N LYS A 101 -25.22 9.73 5.94
CA LYS A 101 -23.96 10.07 6.61
C LYS A 101 -23.30 8.86 7.26
N MET A 102 -24.07 7.96 7.89
CA MET A 102 -23.55 6.72 8.47
C MET A 102 -22.95 5.78 7.41
N GLN A 103 -23.49 5.79 6.19
CA GLN A 103 -22.97 5.05 5.03
C GLN A 103 -21.70 5.69 4.45
N ILE A 104 -21.64 7.02 4.38
CA ILE A 104 -20.45 7.76 3.92
C ILE A 104 -19.29 7.54 4.91
N ASP A 105 -19.50 7.77 6.20
CA ASP A 105 -18.49 7.58 7.25
C ASP A 105 -17.97 6.12 7.28
N TYR A 106 -18.84 5.13 7.04
CA TYR A 106 -18.44 3.73 6.87
C TYR A 106 -17.52 3.55 5.66
N SER A 107 -17.88 4.10 4.50
CA SER A 107 -17.08 3.97 3.28
C SER A 107 -15.69 4.62 3.40
N VAL A 108 -15.57 5.69 4.17
CA VAL A 108 -14.28 6.33 4.49
C VAL A 108 -13.44 5.44 5.41
N ALA A 109 -14.05 4.75 6.38
CA ALA A 109 -13.36 3.78 7.22
C ALA A 109 -12.92 2.53 6.44
N ASP A 110 -13.78 2.02 5.55
CA ASP A 110 -13.52 0.89 4.65
C ASP A 110 -12.33 1.16 3.72
N ASN A 111 -12.35 2.31 3.04
CA ASN A 111 -11.25 2.72 2.16
C ASN A 111 -9.93 2.85 2.93
N ARG A 112 -9.92 3.49 4.11
CA ARG A 112 -8.69 3.61 4.93
C ARG A 112 -8.12 2.26 5.36
N LEU A 113 -8.97 1.28 5.69
CA LEU A 113 -8.52 -0.07 6.02
C LEU A 113 -7.88 -0.76 4.81
N ARG A 114 -8.43 -0.52 3.61
CA ARG A 114 -7.90 -1.01 2.34
C ARG A 114 -6.57 -0.36 1.97
N ASP A 115 -6.44 0.96 2.16
CA ASP A 115 -5.21 1.72 1.88
C ASP A 115 -4.05 1.25 2.79
N LEU A 116 -4.35 0.93 4.06
CA LEU A 116 -3.40 0.34 5.00
C LEU A 116 -2.96 -1.06 4.56
N TYR A 117 -3.90 -1.92 4.16
CA TYR A 117 -3.59 -3.26 3.63
C TYR A 117 -2.73 -3.18 2.36
N GLU A 118 -3.04 -2.30 1.42
CA GLU A 118 -2.25 -2.10 0.19
C GLU A 118 -0.83 -1.64 0.52
N THR A 119 -0.70 -0.71 1.47
CA THR A 119 0.60 -0.20 1.95
C THR A 119 1.43 -1.29 2.63
N GLU A 120 0.83 -2.12 3.48
CA GLU A 120 1.51 -3.28 4.07
C GLU A 120 1.88 -4.34 3.01
N ARG A 121 1.04 -4.58 2.00
CA ARG A 121 1.34 -5.55 0.93
C ARG A 121 2.55 -5.12 0.10
N ILE A 122 2.61 -3.84 -0.29
CA ILE A 122 3.74 -3.25 -1.02
C ILE A 122 5.03 -3.28 -0.16
N ALA A 123 4.91 -3.07 1.16
CA ALA A 123 6.05 -3.17 2.07
C ALA A 123 6.59 -4.60 2.20
N ILE A 124 5.72 -5.62 2.20
CA ILE A 124 6.10 -7.04 2.13
C ILE A 124 6.77 -7.32 0.78
N GLU A 125 6.16 -6.92 -0.34
CA GLU A 125 6.71 -7.11 -1.69
C GLU A 125 8.15 -6.57 -1.81
N GLY A 126 8.36 -5.30 -1.44
CA GLY A 126 9.69 -4.66 -1.50
C GLY A 126 10.72 -5.27 -0.53
N LYS A 127 10.29 -5.78 0.64
CA LYS A 127 11.15 -6.52 1.58
C LYS A 127 11.67 -7.82 0.94
N PHE A 128 10.80 -8.59 0.29
CA PHE A 128 11.18 -9.87 -0.31
C PHE A 128 11.89 -9.70 -1.67
N GLU A 129 11.55 -8.69 -2.46
CA GLU A 129 12.35 -8.25 -3.61
C GLU A 129 13.79 -7.90 -3.18
N THR A 130 13.94 -7.15 -2.07
CA THR A 130 15.26 -6.81 -1.52
C THR A 130 16.04 -8.06 -1.08
N LYS A 131 15.40 -9.07 -0.48
CA LYS A 131 16.04 -10.36 -0.18
C LYS A 131 16.49 -11.08 -1.45
N MET A 132 15.63 -11.18 -2.46
CA MET A 132 15.92 -11.88 -3.71
C MET A 132 17.08 -11.23 -4.48
N ASN A 133 17.08 -9.90 -4.61
CA ASN A 133 18.18 -9.16 -5.22
C ASN A 133 19.52 -9.32 -4.49
N ASN A 134 19.49 -9.52 -3.16
CA ASN A 134 20.70 -9.87 -2.39
C ASN A 134 21.16 -11.31 -2.66
N LEU A 135 20.24 -12.28 -2.78
CA LEU A 135 20.54 -13.67 -3.12
C LEU A 135 21.24 -13.77 -4.49
N ILE A 136 20.67 -13.11 -5.51
CA ILE A 136 21.23 -13.06 -6.87
C ILE A 136 22.64 -12.46 -6.86
N ARG A 137 22.83 -11.30 -6.22
CA ARG A 137 24.14 -10.66 -6.10
C ARG A 137 25.18 -11.54 -5.38
N LEU A 138 24.77 -12.28 -4.36
CA LEU A 138 25.63 -13.22 -3.63
C LEU A 138 26.02 -14.43 -4.49
N ARG A 139 25.06 -15.01 -5.21
CA ARG A 139 25.27 -16.07 -6.22
C ARG A 139 26.27 -15.63 -7.29
N ASP A 140 26.08 -14.46 -7.89
CA ASP A 140 26.99 -13.89 -8.90
C ASP A 140 28.42 -13.69 -8.34
N THR A 141 28.53 -13.13 -7.13
CA THR A 141 29.82 -12.89 -6.47
C THR A 141 30.57 -14.20 -6.24
N ASN A 142 29.88 -15.25 -5.79
CA ASN A 142 30.46 -16.58 -5.54
C ASN A 142 30.82 -17.34 -6.83
N LEU A 143 30.05 -17.16 -7.91
CA LEU A 143 30.32 -17.80 -9.21
C LEU A 143 31.43 -17.08 -10.00
N ARG A 144 31.62 -15.77 -9.81
CA ARG A 144 32.60 -14.97 -10.57
C ARG A 144 34.03 -15.55 -10.63
N PRO A 145 34.67 -16.00 -9.52
CA PRO A 145 36.01 -16.60 -9.59
C PRO A 145 36.03 -17.94 -10.33
N ILE A 146 34.94 -18.72 -10.31
CA ILE A 146 34.83 -19.98 -11.05
C ILE A 146 34.72 -19.67 -12.56
N ILE A 147 33.89 -18.70 -12.94
CA ILE A 147 33.74 -18.22 -14.31
C ILE A 147 35.09 -17.72 -14.86
N GLN A 148 35.78 -16.84 -14.12
CA GLN A 148 37.12 -16.35 -14.48
C GLN A 148 38.15 -17.48 -14.63
N ARG A 149 38.11 -18.50 -13.76
CA ARG A 149 38.99 -19.68 -13.89
C ARG A 149 38.70 -20.47 -15.16
N VAL A 150 37.43 -20.63 -15.53
CA VAL A 150 37.02 -21.29 -16.79
C VAL A 150 37.44 -20.47 -18.01
N GLU A 151 37.29 -19.15 -17.98
CA GLU A 151 37.75 -18.23 -19.04
C GLU A 151 39.28 -18.31 -19.22
N ASN A 152 40.04 -18.26 -18.13
CA ASN A 152 41.51 -18.33 -18.19
C ASN A 152 41.99 -19.71 -18.69
N LEU A 153 41.33 -20.81 -18.30
CA LEU A 153 41.64 -22.14 -18.83
C LEU A 153 41.28 -22.31 -20.31
N LYS A 154 40.21 -21.64 -20.80
CA LYS A 154 39.89 -21.59 -22.23
C LYS A 154 40.97 -20.85 -23.02
N LYS A 155 41.37 -19.65 -22.54
CA LYS A 155 42.46 -18.86 -23.15
C LYS A 155 43.77 -19.63 -23.20
N ALA A 156 44.22 -20.20 -22.08
CA ALA A 156 45.45 -20.99 -22.02
C ALA A 156 45.42 -22.22 -22.95
N LYS A 157 44.26 -22.86 -23.14
CA LYS A 157 44.10 -23.95 -24.12
C LYS A 157 44.24 -23.45 -25.56
N GLU A 158 43.65 -22.30 -25.89
CA GLU A 158 43.73 -21.69 -27.22
C GLU A 158 45.14 -21.18 -27.53
N GLU A 159 45.78 -20.51 -26.58
CA GLU A 159 47.19 -20.13 -26.61
C GLU A 159 48.11 -21.34 -26.81
N ALA A 160 47.87 -22.47 -26.14
CA ALA A 160 48.63 -23.70 -26.37
C ALA A 160 48.44 -24.27 -27.80
N ILE A 161 47.24 -24.17 -28.38
CA ILE A 161 46.94 -24.58 -29.76
C ILE A 161 47.59 -23.64 -30.80
N ILE A 162 47.81 -22.38 -30.45
CA ILE A 162 48.53 -21.39 -31.28
C ILE A 162 50.04 -21.58 -31.14
N ASN A 163 50.54 -21.74 -29.90
CA ASN A 163 51.97 -21.82 -29.61
C ASN A 163 52.57 -23.15 -30.06
N SER A 164 51.84 -24.26 -30.01
CA SER A 164 52.26 -25.54 -30.61
C SER A 164 52.45 -25.47 -32.14
N LYS A 165 51.88 -24.46 -32.82
CA LYS A 165 52.13 -24.15 -34.24
C LYS A 165 53.26 -23.13 -34.46
N LYS A 166 53.90 -22.66 -33.38
CA LYS A 166 54.90 -21.57 -33.38
C LYS A 166 56.16 -21.89 -32.56
N VAL A 167 56.42 -23.15 -32.18
CA VAL A 167 57.63 -23.51 -31.40
C VAL A 167 58.88 -23.49 -32.29
N GLY A 168 59.41 -22.29 -32.51
CA GLY A 168 60.69 -22.02 -33.16
C GLY A 168 60.99 -20.53 -33.05
N CYS A 169 62.04 -20.17 -32.30
CA CYS A 169 62.28 -18.82 -31.71
C CYS A 169 61.20 -18.43 -30.65
N LEU A 170 61.51 -17.89 -29.46
CA LEU A 170 62.72 -17.21 -28.97
C LEU A 170 62.87 -17.30 -27.43
N GLU A 171 63.97 -16.76 -26.90
CA GLU A 171 64.39 -16.72 -25.48
C GLU A 171 63.48 -15.89 -24.53
N PRO A 172 63.43 -16.21 -23.22
CA PRO A 172 62.71 -15.44 -22.21
C PRO A 172 63.60 -14.42 -21.46
N THR A 173 63.07 -13.23 -21.14
CA THR A 173 63.70 -12.31 -20.18
C THR A 173 62.74 -11.88 -19.08
N THR A 174 63.23 -11.81 -17.84
CA THR A 174 62.45 -11.56 -16.63
C THR A 174 62.51 -10.12 -16.16
N LYS A 175 61.45 -9.68 -15.44
CA LYS A 175 61.51 -8.62 -14.40
C LYS A 175 60.23 -8.63 -13.56
N SER A 176 60.36 -8.26 -12.28
CA SER A 176 59.26 -8.21 -11.31
C SER A 176 59.03 -6.78 -10.80
N ARG A 177 57.84 -6.52 -10.23
CA ARG A 177 57.62 -5.43 -9.26
C ARG A 177 56.41 -5.75 -8.37
N ALA A 178 56.25 -5.00 -7.28
CA ALA A 178 55.46 -5.43 -6.12
C ALA A 178 54.61 -4.32 -5.48
N ILE A 179 53.52 -4.75 -4.83
CA ILE A 179 52.86 -4.20 -3.61
C ILE A 179 52.39 -2.72 -3.60
N THR A 180 51.14 -2.50 -3.15
CA THR A 180 50.72 -1.33 -2.32
C THR A 180 49.35 -1.58 -1.64
N SER A 181 49.01 -0.86 -0.57
CA SER A 181 47.83 -1.15 0.28
C SER A 181 47.32 0.01 1.17
N SER A 182 45.99 0.08 1.40
CA SER A 182 45.25 0.92 2.39
C SER A 182 43.75 0.46 2.41
N LYS A 183 42.90 0.49 3.46
CA LYS A 183 42.59 1.40 4.61
C LYS A 183 41.94 2.74 4.17
N GLN A 184 40.92 3.38 4.79
CA GLN A 184 39.99 3.24 5.96
C GLN A 184 38.88 4.36 5.83
N SER A 185 37.73 4.55 6.54
CA SER A 185 36.80 3.82 7.46
C SER A 185 35.54 4.73 7.80
N SER A 186 34.57 4.29 8.64
CA SER A 186 33.48 5.09 9.32
C SER A 186 32.28 5.60 8.45
N ARG A 187 31.13 6.22 8.88
CA ARG A 187 30.20 6.32 10.09
C ARG A 187 28.98 7.25 9.68
N GLN A 188 27.87 7.54 10.42
CA GLN A 188 26.95 6.88 11.38
C GLN A 188 25.79 7.85 11.85
N SER A 189 24.61 7.37 12.31
CA SER A 189 23.48 8.10 13.01
C SER A 189 22.44 8.88 12.13
N SER A 190 21.24 9.35 12.57
CA SER A 190 20.25 8.98 13.64
C SER A 190 19.01 9.95 13.70
N ARG A 191 17.97 9.63 14.54
CA ARG A 191 16.92 10.49 15.21
C ARG A 191 15.41 10.28 14.90
N GLN A 192 14.55 10.86 15.78
CA GLN A 192 13.12 10.57 16.06
C GLN A 192 12.27 11.87 16.22
N SER A 193 10.93 11.79 16.23
CA SER A 193 10.01 12.76 16.91
C SER A 193 8.60 12.16 17.19
N SER A 194 7.65 12.89 17.82
CA SER A 194 6.45 12.31 18.48
C SER A 194 5.23 13.25 18.71
N ARG A 195 4.10 12.67 19.20
CA ARG A 195 2.95 13.30 19.95
C ARG A 195 1.96 14.16 19.10
N VAL A 196 0.71 14.52 19.50
CA VAL A 196 -0.15 14.45 20.73
C VAL A 196 -1.64 14.11 20.33
N SER A 197 -2.56 13.86 21.28
CA SER A 197 -4.02 13.68 21.06
C SER A 197 -4.93 14.54 22.00
N PRO A 198 -6.18 14.90 21.61
CA PRO A 198 -7.10 15.75 22.41
C PRO A 198 -8.27 15.00 23.12
N ALA A 199 -9.00 15.73 23.99
CA ALA A 199 -9.96 15.19 24.98
C ALA A 199 -11.47 15.27 24.59
N ARG A 200 -12.38 14.85 25.51
CA ARG A 200 -13.85 14.73 25.32
C ARG A 200 -14.67 15.71 26.19
N VAL A 201 -15.96 15.87 25.84
CA VAL A 201 -16.90 16.87 26.40
C VAL A 201 -18.08 16.16 27.14
N PRO A 202 -18.71 16.76 28.19
CA PRO A 202 -19.73 16.10 29.04
C PRO A 202 -21.09 15.78 28.39
N ALA A 203 -21.92 15.02 29.11
CA ALA A 203 -23.01 14.20 28.54
C ALA A 203 -24.46 14.55 28.95
N PHE A 204 -24.77 15.78 29.39
CA PHE A 204 -26.08 16.13 29.99
C PHE A 204 -27.21 16.49 28.99
N LEU A 205 -27.11 16.12 27.71
CA LEU A 205 -28.10 16.49 26.66
C LEU A 205 -28.87 15.27 26.13
N ALA A 206 -29.46 14.49 27.04
CA ALA A 206 -30.24 13.28 26.73
C ALA A 206 -31.61 13.62 26.13
N THR A 207 -31.64 13.89 24.82
CA THR A 207 -32.86 14.18 24.05
C THR A 207 -33.45 12.91 23.42
N PRO A 208 -34.78 12.86 23.14
CA PRO A 208 -35.42 11.70 22.54
C PRO A 208 -34.83 11.39 21.15
N LYS A 209 -34.23 10.19 21.05
CA LYS A 209 -33.42 9.73 19.91
C LYS A 209 -34.22 9.69 18.60
N LEU A 210 -33.54 9.98 17.50
CA LEU A 210 -34.04 9.83 16.14
C LEU A 210 -34.11 8.33 15.78
N ASN A 211 -35.03 7.92 14.90
CA ASN A 211 -35.21 6.50 14.51
C ASN A 211 -34.49 6.16 13.20
N VAL A 212 -33.15 6.18 13.22
CA VAL A 212 -32.33 5.83 12.05
C VAL A 212 -32.45 4.33 11.75
N PRO A 213 -32.70 3.91 10.48
CA PRO A 213 -32.84 2.52 10.09
C PRO A 213 -31.58 1.68 10.36
N ALA A 214 -31.75 0.34 10.40
CA ALA A 214 -30.66 -0.58 10.67
C ALA A 214 -29.60 -0.57 9.55
N PHE A 215 -28.36 -0.24 9.91
CA PHE A 215 -27.21 -0.27 9.00
C PHE A 215 -26.94 -1.68 8.48
N SER A 216 -26.78 -1.82 7.17
CA SER A 216 -26.44 -3.07 6.49
C SER A 216 -25.02 -2.97 5.90
N PRO A 217 -24.04 -3.76 6.38
CA PRO A 217 -22.69 -3.76 5.82
C PRO A 217 -22.67 -4.04 4.32
N LYS A 218 -21.70 -3.43 3.63
CA LYS A 218 -21.48 -3.62 2.20
C LYS A 218 -21.03 -5.07 1.97
N LYS A 219 -21.75 -5.81 1.12
CA LYS A 219 -21.33 -7.17 0.71
C LYS A 219 -20.01 -7.11 -0.06
N ARG A 220 -18.90 -7.28 0.66
CA ARG A 220 -17.55 -7.44 0.12
C ARG A 220 -17.54 -8.72 -0.71
N LYS A 221 -16.95 -8.68 -1.92
CA LYS A 221 -16.44 -9.92 -2.51
C LYS A 221 -15.29 -10.39 -1.62
N SER A 222 -15.24 -11.67 -1.28
CA SER A 222 -14.05 -12.22 -0.62
C SER A 222 -12.82 -11.95 -1.49
N ILE A 223 -11.67 -11.70 -0.85
CA ILE A 223 -10.38 -11.79 -1.53
C ILE A 223 -10.12 -13.29 -1.71
N ALA A 224 -10.77 -13.88 -2.71
CA ALA A 224 -10.41 -15.21 -3.18
C ALA A 224 -8.96 -15.15 -3.68
N THR A 225 -8.16 -16.16 -3.34
CA THR A 225 -6.73 -16.24 -3.67
C THR A 225 -6.50 -16.57 -5.14
N SER A 226 -7.08 -15.77 -6.05
CA SER A 226 -6.81 -15.84 -7.48
C SER A 226 -5.36 -15.38 -7.71
N ASN A 227 -4.48 -16.33 -8.05
CA ASN A 227 -3.11 -16.06 -8.44
C ASN A 227 -3.05 -14.87 -9.42
N PRO A 228 -2.24 -13.83 -9.17
CA PRO A 228 -2.08 -12.73 -10.10
C PRO A 228 -1.32 -13.23 -11.34
N ALA A 229 -2.06 -13.64 -12.37
CA ALA A 229 -1.50 -13.70 -13.72
C ALA A 229 -0.95 -12.31 -14.05
N SER A 230 0.38 -12.22 -14.20
CA SER A 230 1.13 -10.97 -14.03
C SER A 230 0.54 -9.81 -14.83
N PRO A 231 0.26 -8.64 -14.20
CA PRO A 231 -0.18 -7.48 -14.95
C PRO A 231 0.93 -7.09 -15.93
N MET A 232 0.64 -7.14 -17.24
CA MET A 232 1.60 -6.69 -18.25
C MET A 232 1.93 -5.22 -17.98
N ILE A 233 3.19 -4.94 -17.70
CA ILE A 233 3.69 -3.58 -17.55
C ILE A 233 3.61 -2.90 -18.92
N CYS A 234 2.50 -2.21 -19.16
CA CYS A 234 2.32 -1.35 -20.32
C CYS A 234 3.39 -0.24 -20.28
N ARG A 235 4.47 -0.45 -21.03
CA ARG A 235 5.53 0.54 -21.19
C ARG A 235 4.90 1.86 -21.65
N PRO A 236 5.19 3.00 -21.02
CA PRO A 236 4.70 4.28 -21.50
C PRO A 236 5.26 4.53 -22.91
N GLN A 237 4.39 4.76 -23.89
CA GLN A 237 4.82 5.27 -25.18
C GLN A 237 5.34 6.69 -24.99
N THR A 238 6.67 6.83 -25.04
CA THR A 238 7.32 8.13 -25.19
C THR A 238 7.00 8.72 -26.56
N ARG A 239 5.89 9.47 -26.63
CA ARG A 239 5.65 10.39 -27.74
C ARG A 239 6.86 11.32 -27.86
N GLN A 240 7.60 11.21 -28.97
CA GLN A 240 8.58 12.21 -29.33
C GLN A 240 7.83 13.49 -29.69
N SER A 241 7.98 14.52 -28.87
CA SER A 241 7.48 15.87 -29.14
C SER A 241 8.48 16.57 -30.07
N GLU A 242 8.20 16.55 -31.37
CA GLU A 242 9.07 17.16 -32.36
C GLU A 242 9.12 18.70 -32.26
N THR A 243 10.32 19.23 -32.53
CA THR A 243 10.65 20.59 -32.99
C THR A 243 9.75 21.78 -32.61
N ARG A 244 10.29 22.60 -31.69
CA ARG A 244 10.01 24.05 -31.66
C ARG A 244 10.28 24.68 -33.05
N SER A 245 9.33 25.46 -33.55
CA SER A 245 9.51 26.27 -34.76
C SER A 245 9.31 27.76 -34.48
N SER A 246 10.39 28.53 -34.65
CA SER A 246 10.46 29.98 -34.90
C SER A 246 9.35 30.91 -34.34
N LEU A 247 9.68 31.66 -33.29
CA LEU A 247 9.11 33.00 -33.09
C LEU A 247 9.59 33.92 -34.22
N SER A 248 8.69 34.30 -35.14
CA SER A 248 8.94 35.39 -36.09
C SER A 248 8.51 36.74 -35.48
N SER A 249 9.04 37.84 -36.02
CA SER A 249 9.01 39.16 -35.38
C SER A 249 8.24 40.22 -36.21
N ARG A 250 7.90 41.32 -35.53
CA ARG A 250 7.40 42.61 -36.04
C ARG A 250 5.95 42.66 -36.55
N GLY A 251 5.28 43.77 -36.21
CA GLY A 251 3.90 44.06 -36.60
C GLY A 251 3.33 45.34 -35.99
N TYR A 252 4.14 46.39 -35.78
CA TYR A 252 3.61 47.72 -35.43
C TYR A 252 2.89 48.31 -36.64
N SER A 253 1.65 48.75 -36.48
CA SER A 253 0.97 49.65 -37.41
C SER A 253 0.04 50.59 -36.64
N TYR A 254 0.07 51.88 -36.98
CA TYR A 254 -0.81 52.90 -36.43
C TYR A 254 -2.14 52.94 -37.19
N ARG A 255 -3.24 53.14 -36.45
CA ARG A 255 -4.21 54.21 -36.71
C ARG A 255 -5.16 54.37 -35.52
#